data_AF-A0AAX6H9M3-F1
#
_entry.id   AF-A0AAX6H9M3-F1
#
_cell.length_a   1.000
_cell.length_b   1.000
_cell.length_c   1.000
_cell.angle_alpha   90.00
_cell.angle_beta   90.00
_cell.angle_gamma   90.00
#
_symmetry.space_group_name_H-M   'P 1'
#
loop_
_entity.id
_entity.type
_entity.pdbx_description
1 polymer ?
#
loop_
_entity_poly.entity_id
_entity_poly.type
_entity_poly.pdbx_seq_one_letter_code
_entity_poly.pdbx_strand_id
1 'polypeptide(L)' 'MLQTWHVSTPRHVASKLVADAPLLTGQYSNFDIVVYVDCGKRGNKMAEDCSDGFSIIDNDTA' A
#
# COMPACT_ATOMS: atom_id res chain seq x y z
N MET A 1 14.16 14.08 -8.38
CA MET A 1 13.88 13.57 -9.73
C MET A 1 12.44 13.06 -9.72
N LEU A 2 11.57 13.50 -10.64
CA LEU A 2 10.14 13.16 -10.67
C LEU A 2 9.72 12.82 -12.11
N GLN A 3 8.79 11.88 -12.26
CA GLN A 3 8.18 11.52 -13.54
C GLN A 3 6.66 11.65 -13.44
N THR A 4 6.02 12.12 -14.51
CA THR A 4 4.55 12.22 -14.61
C THR A 4 4.00 11.06 -15.43
N TRP A 5 2.84 10.55 -15.02
CA TRP A 5 2.17 9.44 -15.69
C TRP A 5 0.65 9.62 -15.65
N HIS A 6 -0.06 9.35 -16.74
CA HIS A 6 -1.52 9.48 -16.77
C HIS A 6 -2.17 8.32 -16.01
N VAL A 7 -3.07 8.62 -15.08
CA VAL A 7 -3.59 7.62 -14.11
C VAL A 7 -4.38 6.49 -14.78
N SER A 8 -5.05 6.75 -15.91
CA SER A 8 -5.81 5.72 -16.62
C SER A 8 -4.98 4.87 -17.59
N THR A 9 -3.72 5.24 -17.85
CA THR A 9 -2.83 4.44 -18.70
C THR A 9 -2.00 3.48 -17.84
N PRO A 10 -2.02 2.16 -18.06
CA PRO A 10 -1.20 1.23 -17.29
C PRO A 10 0.29 1.45 -17.58
N ARG A 11 1.16 1.22 -16.58
CA ARG A 11 2.61 1.27 -16.78
C ARG A 11 3.09 0.07 -17.61
N HIS A 12 4.12 0.27 -18.44
CA HIS A 12 4.74 -0.80 -19.21
C HIS A 12 5.47 -1.77 -18.26
N VAL A 13 5.24 -3.07 -18.46
CA VAL A 13 5.89 -4.17 -17.75
C VAL A 13 6.46 -5.15 -18.77
N ALA A 14 7.59 -5.81 -18.47
CA ALA A 14 8.23 -6.74 -19.40
C ALA A 14 7.39 -8.01 -19.63
N SER A 15 6.96 -8.66 -18.54
CA SER A 15 6.09 -9.83 -18.57
C SER A 15 5.30 -9.93 -17.26
N LYS A 16 4.17 -10.65 -17.30
CA LYS A 16 3.42 -11.00 -16.08
C LYS A 16 3.93 -12.33 -15.55
N LEU A 17 4.33 -12.36 -14.29
CA LEU A 17 4.75 -13.58 -13.60
C LEU A 17 3.58 -14.19 -12.83
N VAL A 18 3.64 -15.50 -12.61
CA VAL A 18 2.72 -16.20 -11.71
C VAL A 18 3.20 -15.98 -10.28
N ALA A 19 2.28 -15.70 -9.36
CA ALA A 19 2.61 -15.57 -7.94
C ALA A 19 2.96 -16.94 -7.36
N ASP A 20 4.13 -17.04 -6.74
CA ASP A 20 4.72 -18.24 -6.16
C ASP A 20 4.88 -18.16 -4.62
N ALA A 21 4.91 -16.94 -4.05
CA ALA A 21 4.90 -16.70 -2.62
C ALA A 21 3.53 -16.25 -2.10
N PRO A 22 3.07 -16.76 -0.94
CA PRO A 22 1.84 -16.28 -0.31
C PRO A 22 2.02 -14.87 0.27
N LEU A 23 0.95 -14.08 0.21
CA LEU A 23 0.86 -12.83 0.97
C LEU A 23 0.51 -13.17 2.43
N LEU A 24 1.38 -12.79 3.36
CA LEU A 24 1.14 -12.98 4.78
C LEU A 24 0.34 -11.76 5.29
N THR A 25 -0.89 -12.00 5.75
CA THR A 25 -1.82 -10.94 6.23
C THR A 25 -2.04 -11.00 7.75
N GLY A 26 -1.09 -11.59 8.49
CA GLY A 26 -1.14 -11.72 9.95
C GLY A 26 -0.68 -10.46 10.67
N GLN A 27 -0.29 -10.61 11.94
CA GLN A 27 0.28 -9.50 12.75
C GLN A 27 1.54 -8.89 12.12
N TYR A 28 2.28 -9.69 11.34
CA TYR A 28 3.41 -9.26 10.53
C TYR A 28 3.11 -9.57 9.07
N SER A 29 3.04 -8.52 8.26
CA SER A 29 2.80 -8.63 6.82
C SER A 29 4.12 -8.46 6.07
N ASN A 30 4.32 -9.25 5.01
CA ASN A 30 5.59 -9.33 4.28
C ASN A 30 5.65 -8.39 3.05
N PHE A 31 5.05 -7.21 3.12
CA PHE A 31 5.10 -6.19 2.05
C PHE A 31 6.05 -5.05 2.43
N ASP A 32 6.66 -4.42 1.43
CA ASP A 32 7.56 -3.27 1.67
C ASP A 32 6.81 -1.93 1.71
N ILE A 33 5.70 -1.80 0.96
CA ILE A 33 4.98 -0.54 0.78
C ILE A 33 3.46 -0.80 0.80
N VAL A 34 2.72 0.02 1.55
CA VAL A 34 1.26 0.05 1.54
C VAL A 34 0.76 1.28 0.80
N VAL A 35 -0.20 1.08 -0.10
CA VAL A 35 -0.96 2.17 -0.72
C VAL A 35 -2.41 2.02 -0.30
N TYR A 36 -2.88 2.90 0.58
CA TYR A 36 -4.27 2.95 0.99
C TYR A 36 -5.05 3.91 0.10
N VAL A 37 -6.18 3.45 -0.44
CA VAL A 37 -7.07 4.27 -1.27
C VAL A 37 -8.47 4.17 -0.72
N ASP A 38 -9.01 5.31 -0.31
CA ASP A 38 -10.36 5.41 0.21
C ASP A 38 -11.35 5.85 -0.86
N CYS A 39 -12.44 5.10 -0.99
CA CYS A 39 -13.53 5.44 -1.89
C CYS A 39 -14.85 5.52 -1.08
N GLY A 40 -15.32 6.75 -0.82
CA GLY A 40 -16.66 7.00 -0.28
C GLY A 40 -16.92 6.53 1.16
N LYS A 41 -15.90 6.47 2.02
CA LYS A 41 -16.09 6.15 3.45
C LYS A 41 -16.88 7.25 4.17
N ARG A 42 -17.49 6.88 5.31
CA ARG A 42 -18.08 7.84 6.25
C ARG A 42 -16.98 8.80 6.73
N GLY A 43 -17.22 10.11 6.66
CA GLY A 43 -16.18 11.15 6.75
C GLY A 43 -15.31 11.19 8.01
N ASN A 44 -15.62 10.41 9.06
CA ASN A 44 -14.76 10.29 10.24
C ASN A 44 -13.66 9.23 10.10
N LYS A 45 -13.82 8.23 9.21
CA LYS A 45 -12.88 7.11 9.11
C LYS A 45 -11.51 7.51 8.54
N MET A 46 -11.50 8.43 7.58
CA MET A 46 -10.26 8.94 6.99
C MET A 46 -9.37 9.66 8.04
N ALA A 47 -9.99 10.38 8.98
CA ALA A 47 -9.26 11.12 10.01
C ALA A 47 -8.66 10.19 11.07
N GLU A 48 -9.38 9.13 11.43
CA GLU A 48 -8.89 8.06 12.30
C GLU A 48 -7.70 7.33 11.63
N ASP A 49 -7.85 6.92 10.36
CA ASP A 49 -6.80 6.22 9.60
C ASP A 49 -5.51 7.04 9.44
N CYS A 50 -5.62 8.34 9.15
CA CYS A 50 -4.45 9.24 9.08
C CYS A 50 -3.74 9.42 10.43
N SER A 51 -4.46 9.33 11.54
CA SER A 51 -3.89 9.49 12.88
C SER A 51 -3.17 8.23 13.33
N ASP A 52 -3.82 7.08 13.11
CA ASP A 52 -3.31 5.78 13.57
C ASP A 52 -2.14 5.31 12.70
N GLY A 53 -2.23 5.44 11.37
CA GLY A 53 -1.20 5.00 10.43
C GLY A 53 0.16 5.71 10.58
N PHE A 54 0.18 6.94 11.11
CA PHE A 54 1.43 7.67 11.37
C PHE A 54 2.20 7.16 12.59
N SER A 55 1.53 6.44 13.51
CA SER A 55 2.12 5.95 14.77
C SER A 55 2.63 4.51 14.72
N ILE A 56 2.40 3.80 13.61
CA ILE A 56 2.83 2.42 13.44
C ILE A 56 4.32 2.43 13.07
N ILE A 57 5.18 2.03 14.01
CA ILE A 57 6.61 1.87 13.80
C ILE A 57 6.87 0.38 13.57
N ASP A 58 7.49 0.04 12.44
CA ASP A 58 7.88 -1.33 12.11
C ASP A 58 8.92 -1.83 13.12
N ASN A 59 8.57 -2.86 13.89
CA ASN A 59 9.45 -3.45 14.91
C ASN A 59 10.54 -4.35 14.30
N ASP A 60 10.48 -4.62 13.00
CA ASP A 60 11.42 -5.48 12.28
C ASP A 60 12.64 -4.72 11.71
N THR A 61 12.71 -3.40 11.94
CA THR A 61 13.87 -2.56 11.57
C THR A 61 14.98 -2.69 12.62
N ALA A 62 15.59 -3.87 12.73
CA ALA A 62 16.78 -4.13 13.55
C ALA A 62 18.03 -4.40 12.69
#